data_AF-A0A0E4H650-F1
#
_entry.id   AF-A0A0E4H650-F1
#
_cell.length_a   1.000
_cell.length_b   1.000
_cell.length_c   1.000
_cell.angle_alpha   90.00
_cell.angle_beta   90.00
_cell.angle_gamma   90.00
#
_symmetry.space_group_name_H-M   'P 1'
#
loop_
_entity.id
_entity.type
_entity.pdbx_description
1 polymer ?
#
loop_
_entity_poly.entity_id
_entity_poly.type
_entity_poly.pdbx_seq_one_letter_code
_entity_poly.pdbx_strand_id
1 'polypeptide(L)' 'MQTLKANVMKNEGFRVDPDRPDDVKYEVAKELGIPLQPGNNGALTTESAGQVGGKIGGSMVREMIRLAQEQLTNSEQQSR' A
#
# COMPACT_ATOMS: atom_id res chain seq x y z
N MET A 1 6.51 7.90 -4.94
CA MET A 1 5.82 6.97 -4.01
C MET A 1 4.31 6.99 -4.16
N GLN A 2 3.65 8.14 -4.32
CA GLN A 2 2.18 8.21 -4.44
C GLN A 2 1.62 7.44 -5.65
N THR A 3 2.24 7.57 -6.82
CA THR A 3 1.86 6.80 -8.02
C THR A 3 2.02 5.30 -7.82
N LEU A 4 3.12 4.87 -7.19
CA LEU A 4 3.35 3.47 -6.87
C LEU A 4 2.26 2.93 -5.93
N LYS A 5 1.93 3.69 -4.87
CA LYS A 5 0.84 3.35 -3.95
C LYS A 5 -0.49 3.21 -4.67
N ALA A 6 -0.84 4.15 -5.53
CA ALA A 6 -2.07 4.09 -6.30
C ALA A 6 -2.14 2.81 -7.16
N ASN A 7 -1.06 2.48 -7.86
CA ASN A 7 -1.02 1.31 -8.74
C ASN A 7 -1.05 0.00 -7.94
N VAL A 8 -0.22 -0.13 -6.90
CA VAL A 8 -0.18 -1.32 -6.05
C VAL A 8 -1.54 -1.58 -5.43
N MET A 9 -2.16 -0.56 -4.86
CA MET A 9 -3.42 -0.74 -4.17
C MET A 9 -4.59 -1.01 -5.13
N LYS A 10 -4.56 -0.44 -6.34
CA LYS A 10 -5.51 -0.83 -7.41
C LYS A 10 -5.33 -2.29 -7.83
N ASN A 11 -4.09 -2.77 -7.95
CA ASN A 11 -3.79 -4.17 -8.27
C ASN A 11 -4.22 -5.13 -7.15
N GLU A 12 -4.19 -4.68 -5.90
CA GLU A 12 -4.75 -5.40 -4.75
C GLU A 12 -6.29 -5.37 -4.69
N GLY A 13 -6.96 -4.70 -5.64
CA GLY A 13 -8.41 -4.66 -5.76
C GLY A 13 -9.08 -3.49 -5.01
N PHE A 14 -8.31 -2.59 -4.41
CA PHE A 14 -8.87 -1.43 -3.71
C PHE A 14 -9.21 -0.29 -4.67
N ARG A 15 -10.27 0.46 -4.31
CA ARG A 15 -10.56 1.73 -4.96
C ARG A 15 -9.59 2.78 -4.45
N VAL A 16 -8.91 3.46 -5.37
CA VAL A 16 -7.92 4.47 -5.04
C VAL A 16 -8.15 5.72 -5.86
N ASP A 17 -8.29 6.85 -5.15
CA ASP A 17 -8.23 8.17 -5.74
C ASP A 17 -6.78 8.48 -6.15
N PRO A 18 -6.48 8.70 -7.45
CA PRO A 18 -5.13 9.03 -7.92
C PRO A 18 -4.56 10.32 -7.31
N ASP A 19 -5.43 11.29 -6.98
CA ASP A 19 -5.03 12.58 -6.42
C ASP A 19 -4.79 12.48 -4.91
N ARG A 20 -5.40 11.46 -4.27
CA ARG A 20 -5.32 11.21 -2.82
C ARG A 20 -5.09 9.73 -2.48
N PRO A 21 -3.98 9.12 -2.92
CA PRO A 21 -3.74 7.69 -2.74
C PRO A 21 -3.55 7.28 -1.28
N ASP A 22 -3.27 8.22 -0.37
CA ASP A 22 -3.20 7.96 1.07
C ASP A 22 -4.55 7.65 1.71
N ASP A 23 -5.66 8.04 1.08
CA ASP A 23 -7.01 7.77 1.59
C ASP A 23 -7.43 6.32 1.41
N VAL A 24 -6.67 5.53 0.64
CA VAL A 24 -6.90 4.09 0.50
C VAL A 24 -6.94 3.37 1.85
N LYS A 25 -6.31 3.93 2.89
CA LYS A 25 -6.39 3.42 4.27
C LYS A 25 -7.82 3.27 4.78
N TYR A 26 -8.74 4.12 4.35
CA TYR A 26 -10.15 4.05 4.74
C TYR A 26 -10.86 2.89 4.05
N GLU A 27 -10.58 2.66 2.77
CA GLU A 27 -11.11 1.51 2.04
C GLU A 27 -10.53 0.19 2.57
N VAL A 28 -9.23 0.15 2.87
CA VAL A 28 -8.59 -1.01 3.50
C VAL A 28 -9.16 -1.29 4.88
N ALA A 29 -9.34 -0.25 5.71
CA ALA A 29 -9.94 -0.41 7.03
C ALA A 29 -11.39 -0.92 6.94
N LYS A 30 -12.16 -0.41 5.99
CA LYS A 30 -13.54 -0.86 5.74
C LYS A 30 -13.59 -2.35 5.36
N GLU A 31 -12.70 -2.80 4.47
CA GLU A 31 -12.58 -4.22 4.09
C GLU A 31 -12.22 -5.11 5.30
N LEU A 32 -11.38 -4.61 6.20
CA LEU A 32 -10.96 -5.33 7.40
C LEU A 32 -11.97 -5.21 8.57
N GLY A 33 -13.07 -4.46 8.42
CA GLY A 33 -14.04 -4.21 9.49
C GLY A 33 -13.50 -3.32 10.62
N ILE A 34 -12.48 -2.51 10.34
CA ILE A 34 -11.80 -1.65 11.30
C ILE A 34 -12.39 -0.23 11.23
N PRO A 35 -12.84 0.37 12.35
CA PRO A 35 -13.49 1.68 12.36
C PRO A 35 -12.46 2.82 12.31
N LEU A 36 -11.70 2.90 11.20
CA LEU A 36 -10.78 3.99 10.95
C LEU A 36 -11.51 5.17 10.31
N GLN A 37 -11.39 6.35 10.90
CA GLN A 37 -12.05 7.57 10.43
C GLN A 37 -11.08 8.75 10.29
N PRO A 38 -11.42 9.79 9.52
CA PRO A 38 -10.68 11.06 9.55
C PRO A 38 -10.66 11.66 10.96
N GLY A 39 -9.52 12.21 11.38
CA GLY A 39 -9.38 12.82 12.70
C GLY A 39 -9.02 11.82 13.79
N ASN A 40 -9.76 11.85 14.90
CA ASN A 40 -9.39 11.12 16.11
C ASN A 40 -9.75 9.62 16.03
N ASN A 41 -8.75 8.77 16.24
CA ASN A 41 -8.85 7.32 16.31
C ASN A 41 -8.27 6.77 17.63
N GLY A 42 -8.33 7.54 18.72
CA GLY A 42 -7.70 7.16 20.01
C GLY A 42 -8.25 5.86 20.64
N ALA A 43 -9.43 5.40 20.21
CA ALA A 43 -9.98 4.10 20.62
C ALA A 43 -9.50 2.92 19.75
N LEU A 44 -8.80 3.19 18.65
CA LEU A 44 -8.26 2.17 17.77
C LEU A 44 -7.08 1.47 18.46
N THR A 45 -7.11 0.15 18.52
CA THR A 45 -5.98 -0.60 19.06
C THR A 45 -4.77 -0.48 18.14
N THR A 46 -3.57 -0.56 18.72
CA THR A 46 -2.32 -0.62 17.95
C THR A 46 -2.33 -1.77 16.95
N GLU A 47 -2.94 -2.90 17.31
CA GLU A 47 -3.10 -4.05 16.42
C GLU A 47 -3.95 -3.70 15.19
N SER A 48 -5.12 -3.09 15.38
CA SER A 48 -5.98 -2.68 14.25
C SER A 48 -5.30 -1.65 13.36
N ALA A 49 -4.62 -0.65 13.93
CA ALA A 49 -3.82 0.28 13.16
C ALA A 49 -2.71 -0.43 12.37
N GLY A 50 -2.06 -1.41 13.00
CA GLY A 50 -1.03 -2.25 12.41
C GLY A 50 -1.54 -3.13 11.27
N GLN A 51 -2.76 -3.67 11.37
CA GLN A 51 -3.38 -4.45 10.30
C GLN A 51 -3.62 -3.61 9.04
N VAL A 52 -4.18 -2.39 9.20
CA VAL A 52 -4.39 -1.48 8.07
C VAL A 52 -3.05 -1.06 7.46
N GLY A 53 -2.13 -0.58 8.30
CA GLY A 53 -0.81 -0.13 7.86
C GLY A 53 0.01 -1.26 7.23
N GLY A 54 -0.08 -2.46 7.79
CA GLY A 54 0.61 -3.67 7.31
C GLY A 54 0.07 -4.17 5.98
N LYS A 55 -1.25 -4.14 5.77
CA LYS A 55 -1.84 -4.51 4.47
C LYS A 55 -1.36 -3.59 3.35
N ILE A 56 -1.32 -2.27 3.60
CA ILE A 56 -0.85 -1.28 2.61
C ILE A 56 0.68 -1.37 2.45
N GLY A 57 1.40 -1.27 3.56
CA GLY A 57 2.86 -1.22 3.58
C GLY A 57 3.50 -2.52 3.09
N GLY A 58 2.94 -3.67 3.45
CA GLY A 58 3.43 -4.98 3.03
C GLY A 58 3.35 -5.17 1.51
N SER A 59 2.22 -4.84 0.89
CA SER A 59 2.08 -4.89 -0.57
C SER A 59 3.01 -3.90 -1.26
N MET A 60 3.20 -2.70 -0.69
CA MET A 60 4.16 -1.72 -1.20
C MET A 60 5.60 -2.21 -1.15
N VAL A 61 6.03 -2.78 -0.03
CA VAL A 61 7.40 -3.32 0.12
C VAL A 61 7.64 -4.47 -0.84
N ARG A 62 6.68 -5.39 -0.96
CA ARG A 62 6.76 -6.50 -1.92
C ARG A 62 6.94 -6.01 -3.35
N GLU A 63 6.20 -4.98 -3.74
CA GLU A 63 6.31 -4.40 -5.08
C GLU A 63 7.65 -3.67 -5.29
N MET A 64 8.13 -2.93 -4.29
CA MET A 64 9.45 -2.28 -4.38
C MET A 64 10.57 -3.30 -4.56
N ILE A 65 10.50 -4.44 -3.86
CA ILE A 65 11.46 -5.53 -4.03
C ILE A 65 11.40 -6.10 -5.45
N ARG A 66 10.19 -6.36 -5.98
CA ARG A 66 10.01 -6.85 -7.35
C ARG A 66 10.64 -5.89 -8.37
N LEU A 67 10.35 -4.60 -8.27
CA LEU A 67 10.89 -3.57 -9.16
C LEU A 67 12.42 -3.46 -9.07
N ALA A 68 12.99 -3.65 -7.88
CA ALA A 68 14.44 -3.65 -7.70
C ALA A 68 15.08 -4.89 -8.34
N GLN A 69 14.48 -6.08 -8.18
CA GLN A 69 14.94 -7.30 -8.82
C GLN A 69 14.93 -7.20 -10.35
N GLU A 70 13.86 -6.64 -10.93
CA GLU A 70 13.76 -6.42 -12.38
C GLU A 70 14.84 -5.46 -12.90
N GLN A 71 15.13 -4.39 -12.17
CA GLN A 71 16.20 -3.46 -12.54
C GLN A 71 17.57 -4.13 -12.54
N LEU A 72 17.85 -5.00 -11.56
CA LEU A 72 19.10 -5.76 -11.51
C LEU A 72 19.22 -6.72 -12.70
N THR A 73 18.18 -7.51 -12.99
CA THR A 73 18.19 -8.44 -14.14
C THR A 73 18.36 -7.71 -15.47
N ASN A 74 17.68 -6.59 -15.67
CA ASN A 74 17.81 -5.81 -16.91
C ASN A 74 19.21 -5.19 -17.07
N SER A 75 19.81 -4.73 -15.97
CA SER A 75 21.18 -4.19 -15.98
C SER A 75 22.22 -5.27 -16.30
N GLU A 76 22.01 -6.50 -15.83
CA GLU A 76 22.85 -7.65 -16.17
C GLU A 76 22.71 -8.08 -17.64
N GLN A 77 21.53 -7.91 -18.24
CA GLN A 77 21.32 -8.21 -19.66
C GLN A 77 21.93 -7.16 -20.59
N GLN A 78 21.92 -5.88 -20.19
CA GLN A 78 22.51 -4.79 -20.98
C GLN A 78 24.06 -4.77 -20.94
N SER A 79 24.66 -5.41 -19.94
CA SER A 79 26.12 -5.49 -19.79
C SER A 79 26.74 -6.73 -20.46
N ARG A 80 25.91 -7.59 -21.06
CA ARG A 80 26.34 -8.77 -21.85
C ARG A 80 26.22 -8.48 -23.34
#